data_AF-I1LEL6-F1
#
_entry.id   AF-I1LEL6-F1
#
_cell.length_a   1.000
_cell.length_b   1.000
_cell.length_c   1.000
_cell.angle_alpha   90.00
_cell.angle_beta   90.00
_cell.angle_gamma   90.00
#
_symmetry.space_group_name_H-M   'P 1'
#
loop_
_entity.id
_entity.type
_entity.pdbx_description
1 polymer ?
#
loop_
_entity_poly.entity_id
_entity_poly.type
_entity_poly.pdbx_seq_one_letter_code
_entity_poly.pdbx_strand_id
1 'polypeptide(L)'
;MDIISQLQEQVNLIAHLAFNTVGTLQRDAPPNRLSPNYPEPPAHATEDGSNFSEQPKLMSTTLVKAAKQFDALVAALPISESGEEAQLKRISELQVWKSQLTECSLYVIDWCS
;
A
#
# COMPACT_ATOMS: atom_id res chain seq x y z
N MET A 1 -6.17 4.32 12.61
CA MET A 1 -6.35 4.49 11.16
C MET A 1 -6.89 3.19 10.61
N ASP A 2 -7.95 3.23 9.80
CA ASP A 2 -8.61 2.04 9.27
C ASP A 2 -7.75 1.31 8.21
N ILE A 3 -7.87 -0.02 8.11
CA ILE A 3 -7.07 -0.83 7.18
C ILE A 3 -7.40 -0.54 5.70
N ILE A 4 -8.66 -0.17 5.41
CA ILE A 4 -9.07 0.22 4.06
C ILE A 4 -8.47 1.57 3.69
N SER A 5 -8.41 2.53 4.63
CA SER A 5 -7.71 3.80 4.40
C SER A 5 -6.21 3.59 4.15
N GLN A 6 -5.56 2.70 4.91
CA GLN A 6 -4.14 2.36 4.70
C GLN A 6 -3.90 1.72 3.32
N LEU A 7 -4.80 0.86 2.85
CA LEU A 7 -4.72 0.29 1.50
C LEU A 7 -4.82 1.37 0.41
N GLN A 8 -5.75 2.32 0.57
CA GLN A 8 -5.90 3.42 -0.39
C GLN A 8 -4.64 4.28 -0.46
N GLU A 9 -4.07 4.64 0.69
CA GLU A 9 -2.82 5.39 0.78
C GLU A 9 -1.66 4.62 0.14
N GLN A 10 -1.57 3.31 0.38
CA GLN A 10 -0.52 2.46 -0.17
C GLN A 10 -0.62 2.33 -1.70
N VAL A 11 -1.82 2.18 -2.25
CA VAL A 11 -2.04 2.15 -3.71
C VAL A 11 -1.64 3.49 -4.32
N ASN A 12 -2.00 4.61 -3.69
CA ASN A 12 -1.61 5.93 -4.15
C ASN A 12 -0.08 6.10 -4.14
N LEU A 13 0.60 5.62 -3.10
CA LEU A 13 2.06 5.62 -3.01
C LEU A 13 2.70 4.80 -4.15
N ILE A 14 2.18 3.60 -4.44
CA ILE A 14 2.69 2.75 -5.53
C ILE A 14 2.52 3.48 -6.87
N ALA A 15 1.37 4.10 -7.12
CA ALA A 15 1.14 4.87 -8.34
C ALA A 15 2.15 6.03 -8.49
N HIS A 16 2.34 6.83 -7.44
CA HIS A 16 3.33 7.90 -7.43
C HIS A 16 4.75 7.39 -7.68
N LEU A 17 5.15 6.30 -7.03
CA LEU A 17 6.47 5.69 -7.23
C LEU A 17 6.65 5.21 -8.68
N ALA A 18 5.64 4.58 -9.27
CA ALA A 18 5.69 4.10 -10.64
C ALA A 18 5.85 5.25 -11.65
N PHE A 19 5.01 6.30 -11.56
CA PHE A 19 5.09 7.43 -12.47
C PHE A 19 6.42 8.18 -12.37
N ASN A 20 6.91 8.39 -11.14
CA ASN A 20 8.21 9.04 -10.95
C ASN A 20 9.37 8.18 -11.45
N THR A 21 9.31 6.86 -11.25
CA THR A 21 10.35 5.95 -11.77
C THR A 21 10.40 5.97 -13.29
N VAL A 22 9.26 5.83 -13.96
CA VAL A 22 9.19 5.85 -15.42
C VAL A 22 9.57 7.22 -15.97
N GLY A 23 9.06 8.31 -15.36
CA GLY A 23 9.37 9.67 -15.79
C GLY A 23 10.85 10.02 -15.68
N THR A 24 11.50 9.67 -14.57
CA THR A 24 12.95 9.85 -14.38
C THR A 24 13.74 9.01 -15.39
N LEU A 25 13.36 7.75 -15.61
CA LEU A 25 14.01 6.88 -16.60
C LEU A 25 13.94 7.46 -18.01
N GLN A 26 12.78 8.00 -18.41
CA GLN A 26 12.60 8.62 -19.73
C GLN A 26 13.39 9.92 -19.87
N ARG A 27 13.41 10.75 -18.82
CA ARG A 27 14.13 12.02 -18.80
C ARG A 27 15.64 11.83 -18.88
N ASP A 28 16.16 10.85 -18.15
CA ASP A 28 17.59 10.67 -17.94
C ASP A 28 18.20 9.60 -18.88
N ALA A 29 17.39 9.00 -19.77
CA ALA A 29 17.85 7.96 -20.70
C ALA A 29 18.92 8.49 -21.66
N PRO A 30 20.10 7.85 -21.74
CA PRO A 30 21.12 8.23 -22.70
C PRO A 30 20.68 7.88 -24.14
N PRO A 31 21.13 8.65 -25.16
CA PRO A 31 20.86 8.31 -26.55
C PRO A 31 21.43 6.93 -26.91
N ASN A 32 20.60 6.06 -27.48
CA ASN A 32 21.06 4.75 -27.94
C ASN A 32 21.66 4.86 -29.35
N ARG A 33 22.91 4.40 -29.54
CA ARG A 33 23.57 4.39 -30.86
C ARG A 33 23.11 3.17 -31.67
N LEU A 34 22.35 3.42 -32.74
CA LEU A 34 21.90 2.37 -33.67
C LEU A 34 23.00 1.91 -34.66
N SER A 35 24.05 2.71 -34.85
CA SER A 35 25.19 2.41 -35.71
C SER A 35 26.47 3.04 -35.13
N PRO A 36 27.65 2.40 -35.29
CA PRO A 36 28.93 2.94 -34.83
C PRO A 36 29.28 4.31 -35.44
N ASN A 37 28.72 4.65 -36.61
CA ASN A 37 29.08 5.83 -37.38
C ASN A 37 28.06 6.98 -37.27
N TYR A 38 27.21 6.98 -36.23
CA TYR A 38 26.20 8.02 -36.06
C TYR A 38 26.84 9.30 -35.48
N PRO A 39 26.67 10.47 -36.13
CA PRO A 39 27.22 11.73 -35.65
C PRO A 39 26.65 12.06 -34.27
N GLU A 40 27.54 12.47 -33.36
CA GLU A 40 27.18 12.70 -31.96
C GLU A 40 26.31 13.96 -31.84
N PRO A 41 25.12 13.87 -31.21
CA PRO A 41 24.36 15.06 -30.88
C PRO A 41 25.18 15.99 -29.99
N PRO A 42 25.01 17.31 -30.07
CA PRO A 42 25.66 18.24 -29.15
C PRO A 42 25.36 17.81 -27.71
N ALA A 43 26.40 17.81 -26.86
CA ALA A 43 26.30 17.35 -25.49
C ALA A 43 25.19 18.11 -24.75
N HIS A 44 24.13 17.40 -24.38
CA HIS A 44 23.19 17.91 -23.39
C HIS A 44 23.90 17.88 -22.03
N ALA A 45 23.84 19.00 -21.31
CA ALA A 45 24.36 19.12 -19.95
C ALA A 45 23.51 18.32 -18.98
N THR A 46 23.63 16.99 -19.00
CA THR A 46 23.19 16.13 -17.90
C THR A 46 24.44 15.73 -17.14
N GLU A 47 24.70 16.46 -16.04
CA GLU A 47 25.95 16.40 -15.26
C GLU A 47 26.25 15.03 -14.59
N ASP A 48 25.37 14.03 -14.64
CA ASP A 48 25.55 12.79 -13.87
C ASP A 48 25.17 11.52 -14.65
N GLY A 49 25.84 11.26 -15.77
CA GLY A 49 25.72 9.98 -16.49
C GLY A 49 26.15 8.74 -15.68
N SER A 50 26.89 8.93 -14.57
CA SER A 50 27.36 7.85 -13.69
C SER A 50 26.27 7.29 -12.77
N ASN A 51 25.25 8.07 -12.43
CA ASN A 51 24.21 7.68 -11.46
C ASN A 51 23.00 6.99 -12.10
N PHE A 52 22.87 7.03 -13.43
CA PHE A 52 21.72 6.45 -14.15
C PHE A 52 21.58 4.94 -13.94
N SER A 53 22.65 4.19 -13.62
CA SER A 53 22.53 2.74 -13.38
C SER A 53 22.11 2.38 -11.95
N GLU A 54 22.38 3.26 -10.98
CA GLU A 54 22.15 3.00 -9.55
C GLU A 54 20.79 3.52 -9.09
N GLN A 55 20.39 4.70 -9.56
CA GLN A 55 19.13 5.32 -9.20
C GLN A 55 17.90 4.45 -9.55
N PRO A 56 17.80 3.80 -10.73
CA PRO A 56 16.70 2.90 -11.04
C PRO A 56 16.66 1.65 -10.18
N LYS A 57 17.82 1.17 -9.70
CA LYS A 57 17.88 0.02 -8.78
C LYS A 57 17.29 0.37 -7.42
N LEU A 58 17.58 1.57 -6.91
CA LEU A 58 16.99 2.07 -5.67
C LEU A 58 15.48 2.31 -5.81
N MET A 59 15.05 2.92 -6.93
CA MET A 59 13.63 3.18 -7.20
C MET A 59 12.83 1.88 -7.36
N SER A 60 13.36 0.91 -8.10
CA SER A 60 12.73 -0.42 -8.26
C SER A 60 12.66 -1.19 -6.94
N THR A 61 13.69 -1.14 -6.11
CA THR A 61 13.67 -1.73 -4.76
C THR A 61 12.57 -1.10 -3.89
N THR A 62 12.41 0.22 -3.98
CA THR A 62 11.38 0.97 -3.24
C THR A 62 9.98 0.59 -3.70
N LEU A 63 9.77 0.46 -5.02
CA LEU A 63 8.50 0.00 -5.60
C LEU A 63 8.15 -1.41 -5.15
N VAL A 64 9.11 -2.36 -5.19
CA VAL A 64 8.90 -3.74 -4.74
C VAL A 64 8.59 -3.79 -3.24
N LYS A 65 9.26 -2.98 -2.43
CA LYS A 65 8.96 -2.89 -1.00
C LYS A 65 7.54 -2.38 -0.75
N ALA A 66 7.12 -1.35 -1.48
CA ALA A 66 5.76 -0.82 -1.39
C ALA A 66 4.70 -1.88 -1.82
N ALA A 67 4.98 -2.65 -2.87
CA ALA A 67 4.10 -3.75 -3.29
C ALA A 67 3.98 -4.84 -2.22
N LYS A 68 5.09 -5.25 -1.58
CA LYS A 68 5.04 -6.22 -0.47
C LYS A 68 4.24 -5.73 0.73
N GLN A 69 4.31 -4.42 1.03
CA GLN A 69 3.49 -3.82 2.08
C GLN A 69 2.00 -3.84 1.72
N PHE A 70 1.65 -3.60 0.46
CA PHE A 70 0.28 -3.75 -0.02
C PHE A 70 -0.21 -5.20 0.16
N ASP A 71 0.58 -6.20 -0.22
CA ASP A 71 0.23 -7.62 -0.03
C ASP A 71 -0.01 -7.96 1.46
N ALA A 72 0.83 -7.44 2.36
CA ALA A 72 0.65 -7.62 3.79
C ALA A 72 -0.64 -6.97 4.31
N LEU A 73 -1.00 -5.78 3.81
CA LEU A 73 -2.26 -5.11 4.16
C LEU A 73 -3.47 -5.87 3.62
N VAL A 74 -3.39 -6.43 2.41
CA VAL A 74 -4.44 -7.29 1.83
C VAL A 74 -4.62 -8.56 2.66
N ALA A 75 -3.53 -9.20 3.08
CA ALA A 75 -3.58 -10.39 3.93
C ALA A 75 -4.12 -10.11 5.34
N ALA A 76 -3.94 -8.89 5.84
CA ALA A 76 -4.48 -8.45 7.12
C ALA A 76 -5.95 -8.01 7.06
N LEU A 77 -6.55 -7.96 5.86
CA LEU A 77 -7.99 -7.72 5.75
C LEU A 77 -8.74 -8.78 6.55
N PRO A 78 -9.72 -8.40 7.39
CA PRO A 78 -10.59 -9.35 8.04
C PRO A 78 -11.48 -9.98 6.97
N ILE A 79 -10.96 -11.02 6.32
CA ILE A 79 -11.72 -11.82 5.37
C ILE A 79 -12.85 -12.43 6.19
N SER A 80 -14.08 -12.03 5.91
CA SER A 80 -15.24 -12.71 6.46
C SER A 80 -15.29 -14.10 5.80
N GLU A 81 -14.51 -15.06 6.33
CA GLU A 81 -14.51 -16.47 5.92
C GLU A 81 -15.94 -17.04 5.86
N SER A 82 -16.83 -16.42 6.62
CA SER A 82 -18.26 -16.61 6.56
C SER A 82 -18.87 -15.30 6.02
N GLY A 83 -19.54 -15.33 4.86
CA GLY A 83 -20.11 -14.15 4.21
C GLY A 83 -21.01 -13.26 5.09
N GLU A 84 -21.54 -12.19 4.51
CA GLU A 84 -22.28 -11.12 5.22
C GLU A 84 -23.28 -11.63 6.27
N GLU A 85 -24.01 -12.71 5.95
CA GLU A 85 -25.01 -13.33 6.83
C GLU A 85 -24.42 -13.87 8.15
N ALA A 86 -23.26 -14.51 8.11
CA ALA A 86 -22.62 -15.04 9.30
C ALA A 86 -21.91 -13.95 10.12
N GLN A 87 -21.46 -12.89 9.45
CA GLN A 87 -21.00 -11.68 10.14
C GLN A 87 -22.16 -10.98 10.86
N LEU A 88 -23.32 -10.84 10.21
CA LEU A 88 -24.55 -10.31 10.81
C LEU A 88 -25.01 -11.15 12.01
N LYS A 89 -24.96 -12.49 11.89
CA LYS A 89 -25.29 -13.40 13.00
C LYS A 89 -24.35 -13.18 14.20
N ARG A 90 -23.03 -13.13 13.99
CA ARG A 90 -22.07 -12.83 15.07
C ARG A 90 -22.33 -11.48 15.72
N ILE A 91 -22.67 -10.44 14.93
CA ILE A 91 -23.02 -9.13 15.47
C ILE A 91 -24.26 -9.23 16.35
N SER A 92 -25.32 -9.92 15.88
CA SER A 92 -26.55 -10.09 16.66
C SER A 92 -26.31 -10.81 17.99
N GLU A 93 -25.50 -11.87 17.97
CA GLU A 93 -25.13 -12.63 19.17
C GLU A 93 -24.32 -11.77 20.15
N LEU A 94 -23.38 -10.98 19.65
CA LEU A 94 -22.61 -10.03 20.46
C LEU A 94 -23.49 -8.92 21.05
N GLN A 95 -24.51 -8.44 20.33
CA GLN A 95 -25.47 -7.46 20.87
C GLN A 95 -26.30 -8.06 22.00
N VAL A 96 -26.76 -9.31 21.85
CA VAL A 96 -27.50 -10.01 22.90
C VAL A 96 -26.62 -10.22 24.13
N TRP A 97 -25.40 -10.72 23.95
CA TRP A 97 -24.44 -10.92 25.03
C TRP A 97 -24.14 -9.61 25.77
N LYS A 98 -23.97 -8.51 25.03
CA LYS A 98 -23.75 -7.18 25.61
C LYS A 98 -24.94 -6.72 26.44
N SER A 99 -26.18 -6.89 25.96
CA SER A 99 -27.38 -6.54 26.72
C SER A 99 -27.51 -7.36 27.99
N GLN A 100 -27.26 -8.67 27.91
CA GLN A 100 -27.33 -9.56 29.07
C GLN A 100 -26.28 -9.25 30.13
N LEU A 101 -25.04 -8.93 29.73
CA LEU A 101 -24.01 -8.46 30.65
C LEU A 101 -24.38 -7.14 31.32
N THR A 102 -25.05 -6.24 30.59
CA THR A 102 -25.51 -4.95 31.14
C THR A 102 -26.61 -5.17 32.18
N GLU A 103 -27.54 -6.09 31.93
CA GLU A 103 -28.61 -6.46 32.86
C GLU A 103 -28.07 -7.16 34.10
N CYS A 104 -27.15 -8.12 33.95
CA CYS A 104 -26.47 -8.74 35.09
C CYS A 104 -25.68 -7.71 35.92
N SER A 105 -25.03 -6.75 35.27
CA SER A 105 -24.32 -5.68 35.98
C SER A 105 -25.27 -4.78 36.78
N LEU A 106 -26.45 -4.45 36.25
CA LEU A 106 -27.47 -3.70 36.97
C LEU A 106 -27.98 -4.48 38.18
N TYR A 107 -28.23 -5.79 38.02
CA TYR A 107 -28.70 -6.65 39.10
C TYR A 107 -27.70 -6.78 40.25
N VAL A 108 -26.40 -6.84 39.96
CA VAL A 108 -25.34 -6.87 40.97
C VAL A 108 -25.24 -5.53 41.72
N ILE A 109 -25.46 -4.41 41.04
CA ILE A 109 -25.47 -3.07 41.66
C ILE A 109 -26.66 -2.93 42.61
N ASP A 110 -27.86 -3.37 42.19
CA ASP A 110 -29.07 -3.35 43.02
C ASP A 110 -28.96 -4.28 44.23
N TRP A 111 -28.25 -5.40 44.12
CA TRP A 111 -28.05 -6.32 45.24
C TRP A 111 -27.00 -5.82 46.26
N CYS A 112 -26.16 -4.87 45.87
CA CYS A 112 -25.15 -4.25 46.72
C CYS A 112 -25.59 -2.94 47.41
N SER A 113 -26.78 -2.40 47.09
CA SER A 113 -27.37 -1.21 47.75
C SER A 113 -28.40 -1.60 48.81
#